data_AF-K1UV14-F1
#
_entry.id   AF-K1UV14-F1
#
_cell.length_a   1.000
_cell.length_b   1.000
_cell.length_c   1.000
_cell.angle_alpha   90.00
_cell.angle_beta   90.00
_cell.angle_gamma   90.00
#
_symmetry.space_group_name_H-M   'P 1'
#
loop_
_entity.id
_entity.type
_entity.pdbx_description
1 polymer ?
#
loop_
_entity_poly.entity_id
_entity_poly.type
_entity_poly.pdbx_seq_one_letter_code
_entity_poly.pdbx_strand_id
1 'polypeptide(L)'
;MFEKGTLERDQVSNINRLSLIFTNIYEEKEIRDLYITIYADDGEGNVEQINHSYLAMGQEYLASKGKAAKITIKNENAVKFIIKIDRVVFVDGSVWTKKDAVLESAGEMEDVEVFAQAKTKDYE
;
A
#
# COMPACT_ATOMS: atom_id res chain seq x y z
N MET A 1 -8.15 2.06 -0.21
CA MET A 1 -7.02 1.66 0.64
C MET A 1 -5.74 2.39 0.28
N PHE A 2 -4.98 2.10 -0.79
CA PHE A 2 -3.82 2.95 -1.13
C PHE A 2 -4.23 4.18 -1.96
N GLU A 3 -3.74 5.36 -1.57
CA GLU A 3 -4.01 6.65 -2.23
C GLU A 3 -2.88 7.07 -3.16
N LYS A 4 -1.64 6.88 -2.72
CA LYS A 4 -0.46 7.32 -3.46
C LYS A 4 0.74 6.47 -3.10
N GLY A 5 1.53 6.09 -4.09
CA GLY A 5 2.89 5.59 -3.87
C GLY A 5 3.89 6.53 -4.55
N THR A 6 5.03 6.76 -3.91
CA THR A 6 6.11 7.59 -4.46
C THR A 6 7.42 6.84 -4.33
N LEU A 7 8.00 6.51 -5.48
CA LEU A 7 9.32 5.88 -5.57
C LEU A 7 10.34 6.99 -5.82
N GLU A 8 11.26 7.18 -4.88
CA GLU A 8 12.30 8.19 -4.95
C GLU A 8 13.67 7.51 -4.92
N ARG A 9 14.61 7.96 -5.76
CA ARG A 9 16.00 7.53 -5.67
C ARG A 9 16.75 8.42 -4.69
N ASP A 10 17.21 7.83 -3.59
CA ASP A 10 18.14 8.48 -2.67
C ASP A 10 19.52 8.57 -3.33
N GLN A 11 19.91 9.77 -3.75
CA GLN A 11 21.16 10.03 -4.46
C GLN A 11 22.40 9.84 -3.57
N VAL A 12 22.25 9.89 -2.23
CA VAL A 12 23.37 9.77 -1.30
C VAL A 12 23.70 8.31 -1.03
N SER A 13 22.67 7.49 -0.75
CA SER A 13 22.85 6.06 -0.50
C SER A 13 22.72 5.19 -1.75
N ASN A 14 22.38 5.78 -2.90
CA ASN A 14 22.06 5.11 -4.16
C ASN A 14 21.00 4.00 -4.02
N ILE A 15 19.96 4.27 -3.21
CA ILE A 15 18.90 3.30 -2.90
C ILE A 15 17.55 3.87 -3.28
N ASN A 16 16.69 3.04 -3.87
CA ASN A 16 15.31 3.40 -4.12
C ASN A 16 14.49 3.31 -2.83
N ARG A 17 13.70 4.35 -2.55
CA ARG A 17 12.82 4.43 -1.38
C ARG A 17 11.38 4.61 -1.84
N LEU A 18 10.53 3.67 -1.45
CA LEU A 18 9.10 3.74 -1.68
C LEU A 18 8.41 4.31 -0.43
N SER A 19 7.64 5.37 -0.63
CA SER A 19 6.71 5.90 0.37
C SER A 19 5.29 5.62 -0.09
N LEU A 20 4.43 5.14 0.81
CA LEU A 20 3.04 4.81 0.51
C LEU A 20 2.12 5.67 1.36
N ILE A 21 1.01 6.12 0.81
CA ILE A 21 -0.09 6.74 1.55
C ILE A 21 -1.31 5.85 1.31
N PHE A 22 -2.02 5.52 2.39
CA PHE A 22 -3.22 4.71 2.34
C PHE A 22 -4.24 5.17 3.37
N THR A 23 -5.50 5.07 2.98
CA THR A 23 -6.70 5.43 3.74
C THR A 23 -7.54 4.22 4.05
N ASN A 24 -8.06 4.18 5.27
CA ASN A 24 -9.01 3.19 5.67
C ASN A 24 -10.36 3.47 5.00
N ILE A 25 -10.82 2.51 4.19
CA ILE A 25 -12.10 2.60 3.45
C ILE A 25 -13.19 1.69 4.07
N TYR A 26 -12.93 1.09 5.23
CA TYR A 26 -13.88 0.23 5.93
C TYR A 26 -14.69 1.06 6.94
N GLU A 27 -15.93 1.42 6.57
CA GLU A 27 -16.80 2.36 7.30
C GLU A 27 -16.96 2.05 8.80
N GLU A 28 -17.17 0.78 9.14
CA GLU A 28 -17.47 0.38 10.52
C GLU A 28 -16.27 -0.27 11.23
N LYS A 29 -15.06 -0.21 10.65
CA LYS A 29 -13.90 -0.92 11.20
C LYS A 29 -12.64 -0.06 11.24
N GLU A 30 -12.00 -0.04 12.40
CA GLU A 30 -10.69 0.54 12.59
C GLU A 30 -9.59 -0.46 12.22
N ILE A 31 -8.64 -0.07 11.37
CA ILE A 31 -7.53 -0.95 11.00
C ILE A 31 -6.46 -0.92 12.08
N ARG A 32 -6.14 -2.10 12.63
CA ARG A 32 -5.03 -2.29 13.57
C ARG A 32 -3.73 -2.56 12.83
N ASP A 33 -3.72 -3.56 11.94
CA ASP A 33 -2.53 -3.97 11.21
C ASP A 33 -2.81 -4.16 9.71
N LEU A 34 -1.83 -3.83 8.88
CA LEU A 34 -1.88 -3.98 7.43
C LEU A 34 -0.61 -4.69 6.97
N TYR A 35 -0.78 -5.80 6.26
CA TYR A 35 0.29 -6.60 5.68
C TYR A 35 0.21 -6.53 4.17
N ILE A 36 1.33 -6.19 3.54
CA ILE A 36 1.43 -6.03 2.10
C ILE A 36 2.68 -6.71 1.55
N THR A 37 2.59 -7.07 0.28
CA THR A 37 3.71 -7.48 -0.55
C THR A 37 3.86 -6.46 -1.68
N ILE A 38 5.07 -5.96 -1.86
CA ILE A 38 5.43 -5.01 -2.92
C ILE A 38 6.27 -5.76 -3.94
N TYR A 39 5.94 -5.60 -5.22
CA TYR A 39 6.71 -6.12 -6.34
C TYR A 39 7.30 -4.94 -7.09
N ALA A 40 8.61 -4.74 -7.04
CA ALA A 40 9.30 -3.64 -7.72
C ALA A 40 10.00 -4.17 -8.98
N ASP A 41 9.64 -3.61 -10.14
CA ASP A 41 10.02 -4.10 -11.47
C ASP A 41 10.86 -3.03 -12.21
N ASP A 42 11.96 -3.47 -12.83
CA ASP A 42 12.83 -2.61 -13.65
C ASP A 42 12.41 -2.50 -15.12
N GLY A 43 11.36 -3.24 -15.54
CA GLY A 43 10.87 -3.28 -16.91
C GLY A 43 11.64 -4.22 -17.83
N GLU A 44 12.70 -4.87 -17.34
CA GLU A 44 13.48 -5.89 -18.06
C GLU A 44 13.13 -7.31 -17.58
N GLY A 45 12.13 -7.42 -16.70
CA GLY A 45 11.64 -8.68 -16.13
C GLY A 45 12.29 -9.04 -14.80
N ASN A 46 13.13 -8.18 -14.21
CA ASN A 46 13.65 -8.41 -12.87
C ASN A 46 12.73 -7.77 -11.83
N VAL A 47 12.07 -8.63 -11.05
CA VAL A 47 11.13 -8.21 -10.01
C VAL A 47 11.70 -8.50 -8.63
N GLU A 48 11.84 -7.46 -7.80
CA GLU A 48 12.11 -7.60 -6.37
C GLU A 48 10.80 -7.70 -5.59
N GLN A 49 10.69 -8.69 -4.72
CA GLN A 49 9.55 -8.84 -3.81
C GLN A 49 9.93 -8.40 -2.39
N ILE A 50 9.16 -7.46 -1.83
CA ILE A 50 9.33 -6.94 -0.47
C ILE A 50 8.06 -7.17 0.35
N ASN A 51 8.16 -7.87 1.47
CA ASN A 51 7.09 -7.98 2.44
C ASN A 51 7.19 -6.82 3.44
N HIS A 52 6.08 -6.12 3.69
CA HIS A 52 6.04 -5.01 4.63
C HIS A 52 4.77 -5.05 5.48
N SER A 53 4.87 -4.52 6.71
CA SER A 53 3.75 -4.48 7.63
C SER A 53 3.67 -3.14 8.36
N TYR A 54 2.49 -2.56 8.39
CA TYR A 54 2.13 -1.47 9.29
C TYR A 54 1.38 -2.06 10.48
N LEU A 55 1.89 -1.88 11.69
CA LEU A 55 1.37 -2.50 12.90
C LEU A 55 0.84 -1.43 13.86
N ALA A 56 -0.13 -1.81 14.70
CA ALA A 56 -0.69 -0.97 15.77
C ALA A 56 -1.09 0.44 15.28
N MET A 57 -1.73 0.50 14.12
CA MET A 57 -2.06 1.75 13.45
C MET A 57 -3.22 2.48 14.11
N GLY A 58 -4.24 1.75 14.58
CA GLY A 58 -5.47 2.35 15.10
C GLY A 58 -6.08 3.36 14.13
N GLN A 59 -6.25 2.95 12.87
CA GLN A 59 -6.62 3.85 11.78
C GLN A 59 -8.14 3.82 11.56
N GLU A 60 -8.81 4.90 11.96
CA GLU A 60 -10.25 5.10 11.80
C GLU A 60 -10.67 5.25 10.34
N TYR A 61 -11.97 5.12 10.04
CA TYR A 61 -12.52 5.30 8.70
C TYR A 61 -12.15 6.68 8.12
N LEU A 62 -11.76 6.71 6.84
CA LEU A 62 -11.24 7.87 6.11
C LEU A 62 -9.96 8.51 6.66
N ALA A 63 -9.37 7.97 7.74
CA ALA A 63 -8.05 8.39 8.17
C ALA A 63 -6.98 7.84 7.23
N SER A 64 -6.00 8.68 6.86
CA SER A 64 -4.86 8.34 6.02
C SER A 64 -3.58 8.17 6.84
N LYS A 65 -2.74 7.19 6.51
CA LYS A 65 -1.38 7.01 7.04
C LYS A 65 -0.39 6.61 5.94
N GLY A 66 0.90 6.60 6.27
CA GLY A 66 1.93 5.88 5.51
C GLY A 66 3.13 6.71 5.04
N LYS A 67 3.04 8.04 4.95
CA LYS A 67 4.15 8.91 4.49
C LYS A 67 5.44 8.77 5.33
N ALA A 68 5.33 8.30 6.58
CA ALA A 68 6.46 8.14 7.49
C ALA A 68 7.32 6.89 7.23
N ALA A 69 6.76 5.83 6.61
CA ALA A 69 7.50 4.61 6.36
C ALA A 69 8.17 4.68 4.98
N LYS A 70 9.51 4.72 4.96
CA LYS A 70 10.30 4.61 3.74
C LYS A 70 10.74 3.16 3.57
N ILE A 71 10.15 2.47 2.61
CA ILE A 71 10.45 1.07 2.29
C ILE A 71 11.65 1.06 1.34
N THR A 72 12.70 0.37 1.72
CA THR A 72 13.90 0.21 0.88
C THR A 72 13.64 -0.79 -0.24
N ILE A 73 13.93 -0.37 -1.48
CA ILE A 73 13.94 -1.20 -2.68
C ILE A 73 15.40 -1.34 -3.12
N LYS A 74 15.92 -2.57 -3.13
CA LYS A 74 17.32 -2.85 -3.47
C LYS A 74 17.55 -2.86 -4.97
N ASN A 75 16.53 -3.16 -5.77
CA ASN A 75 16.58 -3.03 -7.20
C ASN A 75 16.65 -1.53 -7.56
N GLU A 76 17.88 -1.06 -7.80
CA GLU A 76 18.18 0.33 -8.14
C GLU A 76 17.56 0.78 -9.46
N ASN A 77 17.26 -0.18 -10.34
CA ASN A 77 16.65 0.06 -11.65
C ASN A 77 15.13 -0.05 -11.62
N ALA A 78 14.52 -0.37 -10.47
CA ALA A 78 13.07 -0.43 -10.36
C ALA A 78 12.44 0.91 -10.76
N VAL A 79 11.55 0.85 -11.75
CA VAL A 79 10.81 2.00 -12.28
C VAL A 79 9.30 1.86 -12.03
N LYS A 80 8.84 0.65 -11.73
CA LYS A 80 7.44 0.33 -11.45
C LYS A 80 7.34 -0.45 -10.15
N PHE A 81 6.19 -0.34 -9.49
CA PHE A 81 5.88 -1.23 -8.39
C PHE A 81 4.39 -1.60 -8.37
N ILE A 82 4.10 -2.78 -7.85
CA ILE A 82 2.74 -3.29 -7.62
C ILE A 82 2.60 -3.60 -6.14
N ILE A 83 1.45 -3.27 -5.55
CA ILE A 83 1.16 -3.57 -4.15
C ILE A 83 0.05 -4.62 -4.08
N LYS A 84 0.34 -5.72 -3.42
CA LYS A 84 -0.64 -6.73 -3.02
C LYS A 84 -0.96 -6.55 -1.55
N ILE A 85 -2.25 -6.52 -1.22
CA ILE A 85 -2.71 -6.54 0.17
C ILE A 85 -2.88 -7.98 0.59
N ASP A 86 -2.02 -8.46 1.48
CA ASP A 86 -2.06 -9.85 1.94
C ASP A 86 -3.11 -10.03 3.02
N ARG A 87 -3.16 -9.08 3.98
CA ARG A 87 -4.03 -9.18 5.15
C ARG A 87 -4.27 -7.81 5.78
N VAL A 88 -5.50 -7.58 6.22
CA VAL A 88 -5.90 -6.46 7.09
C VAL A 88 -6.43 -7.03 8.39
N VAL A 89 -5.92 -6.57 9.53
CA VAL A 89 -6.42 -6.94 10.86
C VAL A 89 -7.07 -5.72 11.48
N PHE A 90 -8.32 -5.86 11.90
CA PHE A 90 -9.08 -4.79 12.53
C PHE A 90 -8.93 -4.82 14.05
N VAL A 91 -9.25 -3.70 14.71
CA VAL A 91 -9.16 -3.56 16.17
C VAL A 91 -10.12 -4.53 16.89
N ASP A 92 -11.27 -4.84 16.29
CA ASP A 92 -12.23 -5.83 16.78
C ASP A 92 -11.73 -7.29 16.71
N GLY A 93 -10.53 -7.52 16.16
CA GLY A 93 -9.91 -8.83 15.98
C GLY A 93 -10.33 -9.57 14.71
N SER A 94 -11.27 -9.01 13.94
CA SER A 94 -11.64 -9.56 12.63
C SER A 94 -10.50 -9.37 11.63
N VAL A 95 -10.42 -10.29 10.68
CA VAL A 95 -9.33 -10.32 9.68
C VAL A 95 -9.94 -10.37 8.30
N TRP A 96 -9.47 -9.48 7.44
CA TRP A 96 -9.77 -9.51 6.02
C TRP A 96 -8.57 -10.01 5.23
N THR A 97 -8.83 -10.96 4.34
CA THR A 97 -7.87 -11.51 3.37
C THR A 97 -8.60 -11.70 2.06
N LYS A 98 -8.07 -11.18 0.95
CA LYS A 98 -8.58 -11.49 -0.40
C LYS A 98 -7.41 -11.98 -1.23
N LYS A 99 -7.55 -13.18 -1.82
CA LYS A 99 -6.46 -13.89 -2.48
C LYS A 99 -5.82 -13.10 -3.65
N ASP A 100 -6.54 -12.17 -4.25
CA ASP A 100 -6.15 -11.50 -5.51
C ASP A 100 -6.39 -9.98 -5.52
N ALA A 101 -6.37 -9.31 -4.36
CA ALA A 101 -6.42 -7.85 -4.33
C ALA A 101 -5.06 -7.25 -4.74
N VAL A 102 -4.88 -7.07 -6.05
CA VAL A 102 -3.74 -6.36 -6.65
C VAL A 102 -4.14 -4.90 -6.87
N LEU A 103 -3.43 -3.98 -6.23
CA LEU A 103 -3.52 -2.55 -6.52
C LEU A 103 -2.30 -2.20 -7.35
N GLU A 104 -2.49 -2.09 -8.66
CA GLU A 104 -1.54 -1.43 -9.53
C GLU A 104 -1.56 0.06 -9.18
N SER A 105 -0.40 0.64 -8.91
CA SER A 105 -0.31 2.08 -8.64
C SER A 105 -0.66 2.83 -9.93
N ALA A 106 -1.93 3.18 -10.11
CA ALA A 106 -2.27 4.32 -10.93
C ALA A 106 -1.64 5.54 -10.25
N GLY A 107 -0.92 6.36 -11.03
CA GLY A 107 -0.33 7.61 -10.56
C GLY A 107 -1.38 8.53 -9.90
N GLU A 108 -0.87 9.58 -9.25
CA GLU A 108 -1.59 10.59 -8.46
C GLU A 108 -3.13 10.54 -8.56
N MET A 109 -3.78 10.09 -7.49
CA MET A 109 -5.24 10.03 -7.41
C MET A 109 -5.79 11.38 -6.92
N GLU A 110 -6.71 11.97 -7.68
CA GLU A 110 -7.28 13.30 -7.41
C GLU A 110 -8.45 13.29 -6.42
N ASP A 111 -9.10 12.14 -6.12
CA ASP A 111 -10.27 12.12 -5.23
C ASP A 111 -10.45 10.80 -4.44
N VAL A 112 -10.42 10.90 -3.10
CA VAL A 112 -10.35 9.77 -2.15
C VAL A 112 -11.73 9.17 -1.85
N GLU A 113 -12.80 9.98 -1.79
CA GLU A 113 -14.16 9.51 -1.49
C GLU A 113 -14.74 8.69 -2.64
N VAL A 114 -14.52 9.15 -3.89
CA VAL A 114 -14.94 8.44 -5.10
C VAL A 114 -14.26 7.08 -5.21
N PHE A 115 -12.97 7.01 -4.83
CA PHE A 115 -12.23 5.75 -4.81
C PHE A 115 -12.71 4.79 -3.72
N ALA A 116 -13.01 5.30 -2.53
CA ALA A 116 -13.56 4.48 -1.45
C ALA A 116 -14.86 3.82 -1.92
N GLN A 117 -15.82 4.60 -2.42
CA GLN A 117 -17.10 4.09 -2.91
C GLN A 117 -16.98 3.10 -4.08
N ALA A 118 -16.08 3.37 -5.03
CA ALA A 118 -15.83 2.47 -6.15
C ALA A 118 -15.25 1.12 -5.69
N LYS A 119 -14.40 1.14 -4.65
CA LYS A 119 -13.75 -0.05 -4.12
C LYS A 119 -14.61 -0.80 -3.11
N THR A 120 -15.48 -0.16 -2.33
CA THR A 120 -16.40 -0.85 -1.42
C THR A 120 -17.28 -1.86 -2.17
N LYS A 121 -17.67 -1.56 -3.42
CA LYS A 121 -18.38 -2.51 -4.30
C LYS A 121 -17.58 -3.77 -4.68
N ASP A 122 -16.25 -3.72 -4.66
CA ASP A 122 -15.38 -4.90 -4.84
C ASP A 122 -15.23 -5.71 -3.54
N TYR A 123 -15.69 -5.20 -2.39
CA TYR A 123 -15.49 -5.79 -1.06
C TYR A 123 -16.77 -6.31 -0.39
N GLU A 124 -17.95 -6.13 -1.01
CA GLU A 124 -19.17 -6.93 -0.73
C GLU A 124 -19.03 -8.38 -1.26
#